data_AF-A0A5A7N4P7-F1
#
_entry.id   AF-A0A5A7N4P7-F1
#
_cell.length_a   1.000
_cell.length_b   1.000
_cell.length_c   1.000
_cell.angle_alpha   90.00
_cell.angle_beta   90.00
_cell.angle_gamma   90.00
#
_symmetry.space_group_name_H-M   'P 1'
#
loop_
_entity.id
_entity.type
_entity.pdbx_description
1 polymer ?
#
loop_
_entity_poly.entity_id
_entity_poly.type
_entity_poly.pdbx_seq_one_letter_code
_entity_poly.pdbx_strand_id
1 'polypeptide(L)'
;MVDGDLVIRAEISVEAKGRFHLFGILHNAQGEPLASSQNALYLEPGTRWMDLTFYGLALREAGAKGPLTLGSVTVTSANAIPNALGPVYENVYKTEPYEISAFHDREFYRADLMEQSRRLDALSREREKALEMRHKPN
;
A
#
# COMPACT_ATOMS: atom_id res chain seq x y z
N MET A 1 6.30 4.41 -13.92
CA MET A 1 4.86 4.60 -13.68
C MET A 1 4.13 3.39 -14.24
N VAL A 2 3.11 2.89 -13.56
CA VAL A 2 2.30 1.74 -13.99
C VAL A 2 0.84 2.14 -13.80
N ASP A 3 0.05 2.17 -14.88
CA ASP A 3 -1.39 2.51 -14.81
C ASP A 3 -1.73 3.86 -14.12
N GLY A 4 -0.79 4.81 -14.12
CA GLY A 4 -0.93 6.11 -13.44
C GLY A 4 -0.55 6.10 -11.97
N ASP A 5 -0.08 4.97 -11.44
CA ASP A 5 0.57 4.85 -10.13
C ASP A 5 2.09 5.01 -10.27
N LEU A 6 2.70 5.59 -9.23
CA LEU A 6 4.15 5.65 -9.11
C LEU A 6 4.65 4.41 -8.37
N VAL A 7 5.34 3.53 -9.10
CA VAL A 7 5.95 2.32 -8.53
C VAL A 7 7.46 2.50 -8.47
N ILE A 8 8.02 2.37 -7.26
CA ILE A 8 9.46 2.37 -7.01
C ILE A 8 9.85 0.97 -6.56
N ARG A 9 10.81 0.35 -7.26
CA ARG A 9 11.28 -1.00 -6.95
C ARG A 9 12.58 -0.93 -6.16
N ALA A 10 12.60 -1.60 -5.02
CA ALA A 10 13.77 -1.73 -4.16
C ALA A 10 14.35 -3.13 -4.28
N GLU A 11 15.65 -3.21 -4.53
CA GLU A 11 16.40 -4.45 -4.42
C GLU A 11 16.74 -4.71 -2.96
N ILE A 12 16.51 -5.94 -2.49
CA ILE A 12 16.74 -6.34 -1.11
C ILE A 12 17.54 -7.64 -1.11
N SER A 13 18.64 -7.64 -0.37
CA SER A 13 19.43 -8.83 -0.07
C SER A 13 18.83 -9.55 1.14
N VAL A 14 18.31 -10.75 0.92
CA VAL A 14 17.65 -11.55 1.97
C VAL A 14 18.60 -12.64 2.43
N GLU A 15 19.03 -12.59 3.69
CA GLU A 15 19.91 -13.62 4.26
C GLU A 15 19.14 -14.86 4.74
N ALA A 16 17.93 -14.65 5.30
CA ALA A 16 17.09 -15.69 5.84
C ALA A 16 15.64 -15.53 5.38
N LYS A 17 14.99 -16.66 5.08
CA LYS A 17 13.59 -16.67 4.65
C LYS A 17 12.68 -16.03 5.70
N GLY A 18 11.67 -15.28 5.27
CA GLY A 18 10.79 -14.63 6.22
C GLY A 18 9.89 -13.54 5.67
N ARG A 19 9.18 -12.87 6.58
CA ARG A 19 8.26 -11.76 6.25
C ARG A 19 9.00 -10.44 6.39
N PHE A 20 9.09 -9.71 5.29
CA PHE A 20 9.71 -8.40 5.22
C PHE A 20 8.64 -7.34 4.93
N HIS A 21 8.74 -6.22 5.64
CA HIS A 21 7.89 -5.04 5.44
C HIS A 21 8.79 -3.91 4.95
N LEU A 22 8.52 -3.45 3.74
CA LEU A 22 9.13 -2.27 3.16
C LEU A 22 8.16 -1.10 3.35
N PHE A 23 8.66 -0.01 3.92
CA PHE A 23 7.92 1.23 4.10
C PHE A 23 8.71 2.38 3.50
N GLY A 24 8.03 3.31 2.84
CA GLY A 24 8.67 4.50 2.29
C GLY A 24 7.76 5.71 2.26
N ILE A 25 8.37 6.89 2.36
CA ILE A 25 7.72 8.20 2.30
C ILE A 25 8.28 8.99 1.11
N LEU A 26 7.39 9.43 0.23
CA LEU A 26 7.70 10.38 -0.83
C LEU A 26 7.60 11.80 -0.32
N HIS A 27 8.61 12.61 -0.64
CA HIS A 27 8.64 14.04 -0.39
C HIS A 27 8.55 14.81 -1.71
N ASN A 28 7.95 16.00 -1.64
CA ASN A 28 7.94 16.95 -2.75
C ASN A 28 9.32 17.63 -2.92
N ALA A 29 9.44 18.53 -3.90
CA ALA A 29 10.68 19.27 -4.16
C ALA A 29 11.11 20.20 -3.01
N GLN A 30 10.19 20.55 -2.11
CA GLN A 30 10.42 21.37 -0.91
C GLN A 30 10.86 20.51 0.30
N GLY A 31 10.86 19.19 0.17
CA GLY A 31 11.20 18.25 1.23
C GLY A 31 10.03 17.90 2.16
N GLU A 32 8.81 18.30 1.81
CA GLU A 32 7.61 18.01 2.61
C GLU A 32 7.03 16.64 2.25
N PRO A 33 6.55 15.86 3.25
CA PRO A 33 5.95 14.55 3.01
C PRO A 33 4.65 14.67 2.22
N LEU A 34 4.57 13.91 1.14
CA LEU A 34 3.47 13.94 0.17
C LEU A 34 2.62 12.67 0.28
N ALA A 35 3.26 11.50 0.30
CA ALA A 35 2.57 10.21 0.35
C ALA A 35 3.46 9.15 1.01
N SER A 36 2.85 8.14 1.60
CA SER A 36 3.53 6.96 2.09
C SER A 36 3.02 5.70 1.39
N SER A 37 3.89 4.69 1.32
CA SER A 37 3.53 3.37 0.81
C SER A 37 4.17 2.31 1.68
N GLN A 38 3.48 1.18 1.82
CA GLN A 38 4.01 0.01 2.48
C GLN A 38 3.70 -1.25 1.66
N ASN A 39 4.64 -2.17 1.67
CA ASN A 39 4.46 -3.48 1.08
C ASN A 39 5.06 -4.55 1.99
N ALA A 40 4.43 -5.71 2.04
CA ALA A 40 4.87 -6.80 2.89
C ALA A 40 4.84 -8.11 2.11
N LEU A 41 5.99 -8.75 1.99
CA LEU A 41 6.16 -9.98 1.22
C LEU A 41 6.90 -11.03 2.05
N TYR A 42 6.57 -12.30 1.77
CA TYR A 42 7.38 -13.40 2.26
C TYR A 42 8.48 -13.66 1.22
N LEU A 43 9.75 -13.55 1.63
CA LEU A 43 10.89 -13.64 0.75
C LEU A 43 11.76 -14.83 1.12
N GLU A 44 12.26 -15.51 0.10
CA GLU A 44 13.31 -16.53 0.23
C GLU A 44 14.70 -15.89 0.13
N PRO A 45 15.77 -16.55 0.63
CA PRO A 45 17.12 -16.02 0.59
C PRO A 45 17.62 -15.67 -0.82
N GLY A 46 18.51 -14.67 -0.88
CA GLY A 46 19.10 -14.11 -2.10
C GLY A 46 18.57 -12.72 -2.45
N THR A 47 18.94 -12.23 -3.63
CA THR A 47 18.47 -10.94 -4.15
C THR A 47 17.01 -11.04 -4.54
N ARG A 48 16.18 -10.15 -3.96
CA ARG A 48 14.74 -10.08 -4.21
C ARG A 48 14.33 -8.63 -4.46
N TRP A 49 13.20 -8.46 -5.13
CA TRP A 49 12.62 -7.16 -5.41
C TRP A 49 11.35 -6.96 -4.58
N MET A 50 11.19 -5.76 -4.04
CA MET A 50 9.96 -5.31 -3.39
C MET A 50 9.54 -3.97 -3.99
N ASP A 51 8.23 -3.82 -4.18
CA ASP A 51 7.66 -2.65 -4.82
C ASP A 51 7.00 -1.74 -3.78
N LEU A 52 7.27 -0.45 -3.86
CA LEU A 52 6.51 0.62 -3.21
C LEU A 52 5.60 1.26 -4.25
N THR A 53 4.30 1.04 -4.11
CA THR A 53 3.27 1.62 -4.99
C THR A 53 2.65 2.82 -4.30
N PHE A 54 2.84 4.00 -4.89
CA PHE A 54 2.20 5.24 -4.47
C PHE A 54 1.04 5.52 -5.41
N TYR A 55 -0.17 5.55 -4.84
CA TYR A 55 -1.40 5.63 -5.61
C TYR A 55 -1.52 6.95 -6.37
N GLY A 56 -1.84 6.87 -7.66
CA GLY A 56 -1.99 8.01 -8.55
C GLY A 56 -3.01 9.02 -8.03
N LEU A 57 -4.17 8.55 -7.58
CA LEU A 57 -5.22 9.42 -7.03
C LEU A 57 -4.70 10.25 -5.85
N ALA A 58 -4.03 9.61 -4.88
CA ALA A 58 -3.48 10.30 -3.71
C ALA A 58 -2.41 11.32 -4.10
N LEU A 59 -1.53 10.99 -5.04
CA LEU A 59 -0.51 11.91 -5.55
C LEU A 59 -1.15 13.09 -6.31
N ARG A 60 -2.20 12.83 -7.09
CA ARG A 60 -2.95 13.87 -7.81
C ARG A 60 -3.64 14.84 -6.84
N GLU A 61 -4.33 14.32 -5.84
CA GLU A 61 -5.01 15.14 -4.82
C GLU A 61 -4.02 15.94 -3.97
N ALA A 62 -2.84 15.38 -3.69
CA ALA A 62 -1.76 16.06 -2.99
C ALA A 62 -1.05 17.12 -3.85
N GLY A 63 -1.40 17.27 -5.14
CA GLY A 63 -0.78 18.24 -6.02
C GLY A 63 0.67 17.90 -6.37
N ALA A 64 1.00 16.60 -6.43
CA ALA A 64 2.34 16.11 -6.73
C ALA A 64 2.85 16.69 -8.05
N LYS A 65 3.97 17.42 -8.01
CA LYS A 65 4.59 18.02 -9.19
C LYS A 65 6.11 18.01 -9.11
N GLY A 66 6.74 17.90 -10.27
CA GLY A 66 8.19 17.91 -10.39
C GLY A 66 8.81 16.60 -9.93
N PRO A 67 10.14 16.58 -9.72
CA PRO A 67 10.80 15.38 -9.25
C PRO A 67 10.45 15.15 -7.78
N LEU A 68 9.86 14.00 -7.49
CA LEU A 68 9.59 13.52 -6.15
C LEU A 68 10.81 12.78 -5.61
N THR A 69 11.07 12.90 -4.31
CA THR A 69 12.19 12.22 -3.64
C THR A 69 11.65 11.15 -2.70
N LEU A 70 12.19 9.94 -2.77
CA LEU A 70 11.98 8.93 -1.74
C LEU A 70 12.81 9.34 -0.52
N GLY A 71 12.17 10.09 0.38
CA GLY A 71 12.81 10.83 1.47
C GLY A 71 13.22 9.92 2.61
N SER A 72 12.41 8.91 2.92
CA SER A 72 12.75 7.89 3.92
C SER A 72 12.29 6.52 3.44
N VAL A 73 13.13 5.50 3.59
CA VAL A 73 12.78 4.11 3.34
C VAL A 73 13.35 3.23 4.44
N THR A 74 12.58 2.25 4.90
CA THR A 74 13.02 1.26 5.88
C THR A 74 12.47 -0.11 5.56
N VAL A 75 13.26 -1.13 5.88
CA VAL A 75 12.84 -2.52 5.82
C VAL A 75 12.85 -3.10 7.22
N THR A 76 11.78 -3.78 7.60
CA THR A 76 11.70 -4.49 8.89
C THR A 76 11.38 -5.95 8.63
N SER A 77 12.03 -6.85 9.36
CA SER A 77 11.71 -8.28 9.31
C SER A 77 10.92 -8.70 10.55
N ALA A 78 9.87 -9.48 10.33
CA ALA A 78 9.01 -10.00 11.40
C ALA A 78 9.33 -11.48 11.72
N ASN A 79 10.62 -11.85 11.63
CA ASN A 79 11.06 -13.25 11.73
C ASN A 79 11.36 -13.68 13.18
N ALA A 80 11.52 -12.73 14.09
CA ALA A 80 11.77 -12.94 15.50
C ALA A 80 11.14 -11.78 16.30
N ILE A 81 10.87 -12.00 17.58
CA ILE A 81 10.49 -10.94 18.53
C ILE A 81 11.73 -10.59 19.36
N PRO A 82 12.15 -9.31 19.44
CA PRO A 82 11.58 -8.16 18.73
C PRO A 82 11.90 -8.21 17.22
N ASN A 83 11.03 -7.60 16.42
CA ASN A 83 11.25 -7.45 14.98
C ASN A 83 12.60 -6.80 14.72
N ALA A 84 13.36 -7.30 13.75
CA ALA A 84 14.60 -6.65 13.36
C ALA A 84 14.22 -5.39 12.56
N LEU A 85 14.47 -4.23 13.16
CA LEU A 85 14.36 -2.93 12.51
C LEU A 85 15.60 -2.73 11.64
N GLY A 86 15.42 -2.60 10.33
CA GLY A 86 16.48 -2.17 9.44
C GLY A 86 16.78 -0.67 9.60
N PRO A 87 17.94 -0.21 9.11
CA PRO A 87 18.24 1.21 9.07
C PRO A 87 17.19 1.98 8.26
N VAL A 88 16.95 3.23 8.64
CA VAL A 88 16.21 4.18 7.80
C VAL A 88 17.23 4.79 6.86
N TYR A 89 17.00 4.62 5.56
CA TYR A 89 17.77 5.31 4.54
C TYR A 89 17.02 6.56 4.10
N GLU A 90 17.74 7.65 3.95
CA GLU A 90 17.16 8.95 3.57
C GLU A 90 17.60 9.41 2.19
N ASN A 91 16.73 10.13 1.49
CA ASN A 91 16.99 10.71 0.17
C ASN A 91 17.55 9.70 -0.85
N VAL A 92 17.03 8.47 -0.82
CA VAL A 92 17.62 7.32 -1.52
C VAL A 92 17.38 7.32 -3.02
N TYR A 93 16.36 8.03 -3.49
CA TYR A 93 15.98 8.01 -4.88
C TYR A 93 15.24 9.29 -5.25
N LYS A 94 15.62 9.88 -6.39
CA LYS A 94 14.92 11.02 -6.99
C LYS A 94 14.28 10.54 -8.29
N THR A 95 12.99 10.78 -8.41
CA THR A 95 12.24 10.44 -9.61
C THR A 95 12.49 11.46 -10.72
N GLU A 96 12.20 11.06 -11.96
CA GLU A 96 11.99 12.00 -13.07
C GLU A 96 10.86 12.99 -12.71
N PRO A 97 10.86 14.20 -13.28
CA PRO A 97 9.78 15.14 -13.06
C PRO A 97 8.46 14.58 -13.60
N TYR A 98 7.42 14.62 -12.77
CA TYR A 98 6.06 14.27 -13.18
C TYR A 98 5.15 15.48 -13.16
N GLU A 99 4.28 15.55 -14.17
CA GLU A 99 3.13 16.45 -14.19
C GLU A 99 1.98 15.81 -13.42
N ILE A 100 1.15 16.64 -12.77
CA ILE A 100 -0.01 16.18 -11.99
C ILE A 100 -0.99 15.34 -12.83
N SER A 101 -1.09 15.65 -14.14
CA SER A 101 -1.94 14.95 -15.11
C SER A 101 -1.44 13.56 -15.46
N ALA A 102 -0.20 13.21 -15.11
CA ALA A 102 0.33 11.87 -15.31
C ALA A 102 -0.26 10.86 -14.31
N PHE A 103 -0.80 11.34 -13.19
CA PHE A 103 -1.47 10.53 -12.19
C PHE A 103 -2.96 10.37 -12.49
N HIS A 104 -3.48 9.15 -12.33
CA HIS A 104 -4.90 8.89 -12.55
C HIS A 104 -5.77 9.46 -11.42
N ASP A 105 -7.03 9.79 -11.70
CA ASP A 105 -8.07 10.16 -10.71
C ASP A 105 -9.09 9.04 -10.47
N ARG A 106 -8.84 7.83 -10.99
CA ARG A 106 -9.69 6.68 -10.70
C ARG A 106 -9.79 6.45 -9.19
N GLU A 107 -10.98 6.61 -8.65
CA GLU A 107 -11.33 6.14 -7.32
C GLU A 107 -11.06 4.64 -7.23
N PHE A 108 -10.71 4.15 -6.04
CA PHE A 108 -10.45 2.74 -5.79
C PHE A 108 -11.75 1.92 -5.88
N TYR A 109 -12.31 1.79 -7.09
CA TYR A 109 -13.58 1.13 -7.33
C TYR A 109 -13.35 -0.38 -7.47
N ARG A 110 -13.19 -1.06 -6.33
CA ARG A 110 -13.31 -2.52 -6.28
C ARG A 110 -14.79 -2.90 -6.26
N ALA A 111 -15.40 -2.87 -7.44
CA ALA A 111 -16.79 -3.25 -7.65
C ALA A 111 -17.11 -4.63 -7.03
N ASP A 112 -16.16 -5.55 -7.13
CA ASP A 112 -16.19 -6.88 -6.56
C ASP A 112 -16.31 -6.89 -5.03
N LEU A 113 -15.54 -6.05 -4.33
CA LEU A 113 -15.59 -5.95 -2.87
C LEU A 113 -16.89 -5.29 -2.39
N MET A 114 -17.38 -4.28 -3.12
CA MET A 114 -18.65 -3.63 -2.81
C MET A 114 -19.84 -4.58 -3.00
N GLU A 115 -19.81 -5.38 -4.06
CA GLU A 115 -20.81 -6.42 -4.29
C GLU A 115 -20.74 -7.53 -3.24
N GLN A 116 -19.54 -7.96 -2.85
CA GLN A 116 -19.35 -8.91 -1.75
C GLN A 116 -19.91 -8.38 -0.42
N SER A 117 -19.65 -7.11 -0.06
CA SER A 117 -20.23 -6.48 1.12
C SER A 117 -21.77 -6.53 1.08
N ARG A 118 -22.37 -6.05 -0.02
CA ARG A 118 -23.84 -6.05 -0.18
C ARG A 118 -24.45 -7.45 -0.03
N ARG A 119 -23.80 -8.49 -0.56
CA ARG A 119 -24.27 -9.88 -0.43
C ARG A 119 -24.18 -10.37 1.01
N LEU A 120 -23.10 -10.08 1.72
CA LEU A 120 -22.94 -10.41 3.14
C LEU A 120 -23.98 -9.70 4.02
N ASP A 121 -24.25 -8.42 3.76
CA ASP A 121 -25.27 -7.63 4.47
C ASP A 121 -26.69 -8.16 4.24
N ALA A 122 -26.99 -8.61 3.01
CA ALA A 122 -28.28 -9.24 2.69
C ALA A 122 -28.44 -10.59 3.42
N LEU A 123 -27.42 -11.45 3.36
CA LEU A 123 -27.42 -12.76 4.03
C LEU A 123 -27.60 -12.63 5.55
N SER A 124 -26.93 -11.62 6.15
CA SER A 124 -27.00 -11.37 7.59
C SER A 124 -28.42 -10.96 8.01
N ARG A 125 -29.07 -10.08 7.23
CA ARG A 125 -30.46 -9.66 7.47
C ARG A 125 -31.47 -10.80 7.28
N GLU A 126 -31.30 -11.63 6.25
CA GLU A 126 -32.16 -12.80 6.04
C GLU A 126 -32.03 -13.81 7.18
N ARG A 127 -30.81 -14.05 7.67
CA ARG A 127 -30.56 -14.93 8.80
C ARG A 127 -31.19 -14.41 10.09
N GLU A 128 -31.06 -13.12 10.38
CA GLU A 128 -31.67 -12.48 11.55
C GLU A 128 -33.20 -12.58 11.52
N LYS A 129 -33.81 -12.28 10.37
CA LYS A 129 -35.26 -12.38 10.17
C LYS A 129 -35.78 -13.82 10.31
N ALA A 130 -35.03 -14.81 9.80
CA ALA A 130 -35.38 -16.23 9.94
C ALA A 130 -35.30 -16.70 11.40
N LEU A 131 -34.32 -16.22 12.17
CA LEU A 131 -34.20 -16.51 13.60
C LEU A 131 -35.33 -15.88 14.42
N GLU A 132 -35.73 -14.65 14.09
CA GLU A 132 -36.83 -13.95 14.77
C GLU A 132 -38.19 -14.61 14.47
N MET A 133 -38.43 -15.04 13.23
CA MET A 133 -39.65 -15.76 12.85
C MET A 133 -39.77 -17.13 13.53
N ARG A 134 -38.64 -17.75 13.88
CA ARG A 134 -38.58 -19.04 14.57
C ARG A 134 -38.79 -18.94 16.09
N HIS A 135 -38.69 -17.74 16.67
CA HIS A 135 -38.84 -17.49 18.11
C HIS A 135 -40.15 -16.78 18.50
N LYS A 136 -41.07 -16.49 17.56
CA LYS A 136 -42.42 -16.05 17.91
C LYS A 136 -43.26 -17.26 18.33
N PRO A 137 -43.67 -17.40 19.61
CA PRO A 137 -44.65 -18.40 19.99
C PRO A 137 -46.00 -18.03 19.38
N ASN A 138 -46.73 -19.06 18.94
CA ASN A 138 -48.10 -18.99 18.45
C ASN A 138 -49.08 -18.75 19.60
#